data_AF-A0A453KLA4-F1
#
_entry.id   AF-A0A453KLA4-F1
#
_cell.length_a   1.000
_cell.length_b   1.000
_cell.length_c   1.000
_cell.angle_alpha   90.00
_cell.angle_beta   90.00
_cell.angle_gamma   90.00
#
_symmetry.space_group_name_H-M   'P 1'
#
loop_
_entity.id
_entity.type
_entity.pdbx_description
1 polymer ?
#
loop_
_entity_poly.entity_id
_entity_poly.type
_entity_poly.pdbx_seq_one_letter_code
_entity_poly.pdbx_strand_id
1 'polypeptide(L)' 'TEKCGFGLIAEEEIKKGEFVIEYVGEVIDDRTCEERLWKMKRQRYTNFYLCEVSSNMVIDATNKGNKSRFINHSCEPNTE' A
#
# COMPACT_ATOMS: atom_id res chain seq x y z
N THR A 1 -6.10 -13.66 3.48
CA THR A 1 -7.46 -13.44 4.00
C THR A 1 -8.44 -13.90 2.94
N GLU A 2 -9.61 -14.41 3.33
CA GLU A 2 -10.51 -15.11 2.39
C GLU A 2 -10.92 -14.29 1.16
N LYS A 3 -10.98 -12.95 1.27
CA LYS A 3 -11.46 -12.07 0.19
C LYS A 3 -10.49 -10.97 -0.26
N CYS A 4 -9.42 -10.69 0.49
CA CYS A 4 -8.53 -9.54 0.21
C CYS A 4 -7.09 -9.97 -0.15
N GLY A 5 -6.88 -11.23 -0.52
CA GLY A 5 -5.54 -11.71 -0.86
C GLY A 5 -4.64 -11.89 0.35
N PHE A 6 -3.40 -11.40 0.31
CA PHE A 6 -2.49 -11.50 1.45
C PHE A 6 -2.81 -10.47 2.53
N GLY A 7 -2.35 -10.73 3.76
CA GLY A 7 -2.48 -9.83 4.90
C GLY A 7 -1.26 -9.91 5.80
N LEU A 8 -0.99 -8.86 6.58
CA LEU A 8 0.00 -8.90 7.66
C LEU A 8 -0.66 -9.26 8.98
N ILE A 9 0.07 -10.02 9.80
CA ILE A 9 -0.29 -10.39 11.16
C ILE A 9 0.92 -10.04 12.04
N ALA A 10 0.67 -9.43 13.21
CA ALA A 10 1.71 -9.17 14.19
C ALA A 10 2.12 -10.48 14.87
N GLU A 11 3.43 -10.73 14.96
CA GLU A 11 3.98 -11.91 15.65
C GLU A 11 4.22 -11.64 17.16
N GLU A 12 4.13 -10.38 17.56
CA GLU A 12 4.33 -9.91 18.93
C GLU A 12 3.30 -8.83 19.30
N GLU A 13 3.20 -8.53 20.59
CA GLU A 13 2.33 -7.47 21.11
C GLU A 13 2.93 -6.10 20.77
N ILE A 14 2.16 -5.27 20.06
CA ILE A 14 2.53 -3.90 19.69
C ILE A 14 1.72 -2.94 20.55
N LYS A 15 2.39 -2.04 21.27
CA LYS A 15 1.70 -1.09 22.16
C LYS A 15 1.08 0.06 21.36
N LYS A 16 0.05 0.69 21.93
CA LYS A 16 -0.55 1.89 21.34
C LYS A 16 0.50 2.99 21.18
N GLY A 17 0.62 3.52 19.96
CA GLY A 17 1.59 4.56 19.61
C GLY A 17 2.98 4.03 19.22
N GLU A 18 3.17 2.71 19.22
CA GLU A 18 4.41 2.10 18.74
C GLU A 18 4.43 2.06 17.22
N PHE A 19 5.62 2.27 16.65
CA PHE A 19 5.83 2.25 15.21
C PHE A 19 5.70 0.82 14.68
N VAL A 20 4.91 0.64 13.61
CA VAL A 20 4.68 -0.67 12.99
C VAL A 20 5.69 -0.91 11.86
N ILE A 21 5.57 -0.14 10.77
CA ILE A 21 6.41 -0.28 9.58
C ILE A 21 6.25 0.96 8.68
N GLU A 22 7.32 1.34 7.98
CA GLU A 22 7.26 2.38 6.96
C GLU A 22 6.66 1.84 5.67
N TYR A 23 5.76 2.60 5.04
CA TYR A 23 5.25 2.27 3.72
C TYR A 23 6.24 2.73 2.63
N VAL A 24 7.10 1.83 2.17
CA VAL A 24 8.14 2.15 1.17
C VAL A 24 7.79 1.61 -0.21
N GLY A 25 8.16 2.37 -1.23
CA GLY A 25 8.00 2.03 -2.64
C GLY A 25 8.73 3.02 -3.55
N GLU A 26 8.47 2.96 -4.85
CA GLU A 26 8.99 3.95 -5.78
C GLU A 26 8.26 5.28 -5.62
N VAL A 27 8.98 6.39 -5.40
CA VAL A 27 8.37 7.73 -5.42
C VAL A 27 8.21 8.18 -6.86
N ILE A 28 6.97 8.46 -7.26
CA ILE A 28 6.59 8.86 -8.62
C ILE A 28 5.70 10.12 -8.59
N ASP A 29 5.62 10.82 -9.70
CA ASP A 29 4.75 11.98 -9.88
C ASP A 29 3.33 11.58 -10.32
N ASP A 30 2.39 12.53 -10.31
CA ASP A 30 0.97 12.28 -10.59
C ASP A 30 0.76 11.76 -12.04
N ARG A 31 1.55 12.28 -12.97
CA ARG A 31 1.53 11.84 -14.37
C ARG A 31 1.92 10.36 -14.49
N THR A 32 3.04 9.96 -13.88
CA THR A 32 3.50 8.57 -13.90
C THR A 32 2.51 7.67 -13.17
N CYS A 33 1.92 8.13 -12.06
CA CYS A 33 0.88 7.44 -11.32
C CYS A 33 -0.33 7.13 -12.23
N GLU A 34 -0.83 8.13 -12.97
CA GLU A 34 -1.94 7.96 -13.90
C GLU A 34 -1.61 6.97 -15.03
N GLU A 35 -0.43 7.11 -15.65
CA GLU A 35 0.02 6.20 -16.71
C GLU A 35 0.08 4.73 -16.22
N ARG A 36 0.57 4.51 -14.99
CA ARG A 36 0.64 3.18 -14.36
C ARG A 36 -0.76 2.64 -14.02
N LEU A 37 -1.65 3.46 -13.47
CA LEU A 37 -3.05 3.08 -13.19
C LEU A 37 -3.78 2.63 -14.45
N TRP A 38 -3.64 3.35 -15.56
CA TRP A 38 -4.23 2.95 -16.84
C TRP A 38 -3.66 1.63 -17.36
N LYS A 39 -2.35 1.41 -17.21
CA LYS A 39 -1.71 0.14 -17.58
C LYS A 39 -2.25 -1.02 -16.73
N MET A 40 -2.33 -0.85 -15.40
CA MET A 40 -2.88 -1.84 -14.47
C MET A 40 -4.32 -2.20 -14.79
N LYS A 41 -5.16 -1.18 -15.09
CA LYS A 41 -6.55 -1.38 -15.50
C LYS A 41 -6.66 -2.21 -16.77
N ARG A 42 -5.84 -1.91 -17.80
CA ARG A 42 -5.80 -2.72 -19.03
C ARG A 42 -5.36 -4.16 -18.78
N GLN A 43 -4.45 -4.36 -17.84
CA GLN A 43 -3.96 -5.68 -17.43
C GLN A 43 -4.84 -6.39 -16.39
N ARG A 44 -5.98 -5.80 -16.00
CA ARG A 44 -6.95 -6.36 -15.05
C ARG A 44 -6.35 -6.69 -13.68
N TYR A 45 -5.45 -5.83 -13.20
CA TYR A 45 -4.97 -5.90 -11.83
C TYR A 45 -6.13 -5.68 -10.86
N THR A 46 -6.14 -6.44 -9.76
CA THR A 46 -7.17 -6.37 -8.71
C THR A 46 -6.67 -5.75 -7.41
N ASN A 47 -5.35 -5.62 -7.24
CA ASN A 47 -4.71 -5.01 -6.08
C ASN A 47 -3.90 -3.79 -6.51
N PHE A 48 -4.04 -2.68 -5.78
CA PHE A 48 -3.37 -1.41 -6.03
C PHE A 48 -2.55 -1.02 -4.81
N TYR A 49 -1.30 -0.60 -5.03
CA TYR A 49 -0.34 -0.31 -3.98
C TYR A 49 0.23 1.10 -4.14
N LEU A 50 -0.65 2.08 -4.37
CA LEU A 50 -0.31 3.48 -4.56
C LEU A 50 -0.79 4.29 -3.36
N CYS A 51 0.08 5.13 -2.80
CA CYS A 51 -0.19 5.98 -1.64
C CYS A 51 0.25 7.41 -1.94
N GLU A 52 -0.69 8.35 -1.99
CA GLU A 52 -0.38 9.78 -2.16
C GLU A 52 0.15 10.34 -0.84
N VAL A 53 1.35 10.93 -0.88
CA VAL A 53 2.01 11.54 0.28
C VAL A 53 1.76 13.04 0.30
N SER A 54 1.84 13.66 -0.86
CA SER A 54 1.53 15.08 -1.09
C SER A 54 1.26 15.31 -2.59
N SER A 55 0.82 16.51 -2.95
CA SER A 55 0.60 16.86 -4.36
C SER A 55 1.85 16.55 -5.20
N ASN A 56 1.67 15.82 -6.30
CA ASN A 56 2.74 15.38 -7.19
C ASN A 56 3.78 14.43 -6.56
N MET A 57 3.45 13.76 -5.45
CA MET A 57 4.31 12.78 -4.80
C MET A 57 3.49 11.56 -4.33
N VAL A 58 3.63 10.46 -5.07
CA VAL A 58 2.97 9.18 -4.81
C VAL A 58 4.01 8.09 -4.59
N ILE A 59 3.82 7.26 -3.57
CA ILE A 59 4.60 6.03 -3.36
C ILE A 59 3.89 4.87 -4.07
N ASP A 60 4.56 4.24 -5.02
CA ASP A 60 4.10 3.04 -5.72
C ASP A 60 4.89 1.80 -5.26
N ALA A 61 4.24 0.97 -4.44
CA ALA A 61 4.79 -0.28 -3.91
C ALA A 61 4.41 -1.52 -4.75
N THR A 62 3.98 -1.34 -6.01
CA THR A 62 3.53 -2.44 -6.88
C THR A 62 4.65 -3.41 -7.18
N ASN A 63 5.80 -2.91 -7.64
CA ASN A 63 6.95 -3.73 -8.07
C ASN A 63 8.12 -3.71 -7.07
N LYS A 64 8.33 -2.59 -6.37
CA LYS A 64 9.38 -2.43 -5.36
C LYS A 64 8.74 -1.85 -4.10
N GLY A 65 8.93 -2.52 -2.98
CA GLY A 65 8.40 -2.11 -1.68
C GLY A 65 8.78 -3.09 -0.59
N ASN A 66 8.20 -2.97 0.60
CA ASN A 66 8.41 -3.92 1.70
C ASN A 66 7.09 -4.65 2.06
N LYS A 67 7.05 -5.27 3.24
CA LYS A 67 5.89 -6.01 3.75
C LYS A 67 4.63 -5.14 3.91
N SER A 68 4.77 -3.82 4.11
CA SER A 68 3.67 -2.87 4.35
C SER A 68 2.59 -2.91 3.27
N ARG A 69 2.95 -3.28 2.03
CA ARG A 69 2.01 -3.41 0.90
C ARG A 69 0.89 -4.42 1.17
N PHE A 70 1.03 -5.31 2.15
CA PHE A 70 0.02 -6.30 2.52
C PHE A 70 -0.86 -5.86 3.71
N ILE A 71 -0.74 -4.61 4.17
CA ILE A 71 -1.70 -4.03 5.12
C ILE A 71 -3.00 -3.79 4.37
N ASN A 72 -4.10 -4.40 4.86
CA ASN A 72 -5.42 -4.27 4.25
C ASN A 72 -6.17 -3.07 4.83
N HIS A 73 -7.10 -2.53 4.04
CA HIS A 73 -8.10 -1.59 4.54
C HIS A 73 -9.10 -2.29 5.48
N SER A 74 -9.52 -1.58 6.52
CA SER A 74 -10.61 -1.95 7.43
C SER A 74 -11.42 -0.71 7.78
N CYS A 75 -12.75 -0.84 7.90
CA CYS A 75 -13.60 0.22 8.45
C CYS A 75 -13.36 0.44 9.95
N GLU A 76 -12.84 -0.56 10.64
CA GLU A 76 -12.43 -0.52 12.04
C GLU A 76 -10.94 -0.93 12.11
N PRO A 77 -10.01 0.00 11.80
CA PRO A 77 -8.59 -0.28 11.79
C PRO A 77 -8.02 -0.34 13.21
N ASN A 78 -6.84 -0.93 13.34
CA ASN A 78 -6.08 -1.02 14.60
C ASN A 78 -4.72 -0.30 14.55
N THR A 79 -4.42 0.38 13.44
CA THR A 79 -3.19 1.15 13.18
C THR A 79 -3.52 2.42 12.40
N GLU A 80 -2.69 3.46 12.51
CA GLU A 80 -2.75 4.72 11.77
C GLU A 80 -1.35 5.13 11.27
#